data_AF-A0A2G2V660-F1
#
_entry.id   AF-A0A2G2V660-F1
#
_cell.length_a   1.000
_cell.length_b   1.000
_cell.length_c   1.000
_cell.angle_alpha   90.00
_cell.angle_beta   90.00
_cell.angle_gamma   90.00
#
_symmetry.space_group_name_H-M   'P 1'
#
loop_
_entity.id
_entity.type
_entity.pdbx_description
1 polymer ?
#
loop_
_entity_poly.entity_id
_entity_poly.type
_entity_poly.pdbx_seq_one_letter_code
_entity_poly.pdbx_strand_id
1 'polypeptide(L)'
;MLLGPGSARNNLSTSPEVVPDHWDEEEDGIWRPPKVPNPAYKGPRKRKKVKNPNYKGKWKTPWIDNPEFEDDPDLYVLRPTKYVGIEIWQVKAGSVFDNILICDDPDYAKKVIEEVFVHREAEKEAFEEAGKVRKAREEEESQRAREEGDKRRRDRDRDRHKRVSFSHVFELDMLCAFPF
;
A
#
# COMPACT_ATOMS: atom_id res chain seq x y z
N MET A 1 51.07 -2.80 -8.14
CA MET A 1 50.45 -3.43 -9.32
C MET A 1 50.54 -2.44 -10.48
N LEU A 2 51.31 -2.77 -11.51
CA LEU A 2 51.49 -1.94 -12.71
C LEU A 2 50.16 -1.90 -13.49
N LEU A 3 49.60 -0.71 -13.67
CA LEU A 3 48.41 -0.51 -14.50
C LEU A 3 48.79 -0.73 -15.97
N GLY A 4 48.20 -1.75 -16.61
CA GLY A 4 48.44 -2.07 -18.02
C GLY A 4 48.01 -0.93 -18.96
N PRO A 5 48.58 -0.84 -20.18
CA PRO A 5 48.34 0.28 -21.08
C PRO A 5 46.90 0.24 -21.62
N GLY A 6 46.18 1.35 -21.46
CA GLY A 6 45.06 1.69 -22.35
C GLY A 6 43.62 1.32 -21.93
N SER A 7 43.29 1.18 -20.64
CA SER A 7 41.87 1.21 -20.23
C SER A 7 41.46 2.64 -19.87
N ALA A 8 40.73 3.32 -20.78
CA ALA A 8 40.13 4.62 -20.49
C ALA A 8 39.25 4.53 -19.21
N ARG A 9 39.20 5.58 -18.39
CA ARG A 9 38.26 5.65 -17.26
C ARG A 9 36.83 5.70 -17.79
N ASN A 10 35.89 5.05 -17.08
CA ASN A 10 34.48 4.97 -17.50
C ASN A 10 33.79 6.34 -17.53
N ASN A 11 34.15 7.25 -16.61
CA ASN A 11 33.63 8.60 -16.56
C ASN A 11 34.78 9.62 -16.53
N LEU A 12 34.57 10.75 -17.19
CA LEU A 12 35.43 11.93 -17.15
C LEU A 12 34.82 12.97 -16.21
N SER A 13 35.66 13.72 -15.50
CA SER A 13 35.20 14.93 -14.80
C SER A 13 35.00 16.02 -15.84
N THR A 14 33.85 16.68 -15.84
CA THR A 14 33.67 17.91 -16.61
C THR A 14 34.41 19.06 -15.92
N SER A 15 34.70 20.12 -16.70
CA SER A 15 35.11 21.43 -16.19
C SER A 15 34.03 21.98 -15.24
N PRO A 16 34.34 22.74 -14.18
CA PRO A 16 33.35 23.11 -13.16
C PRO A 16 32.29 24.06 -13.74
N GLU A 17 31.16 23.51 -14.18
CA GLU A 17 29.97 24.27 -14.57
C GLU A 17 29.03 24.37 -13.37
N VAL A 18 29.12 25.51 -12.69
CA VAL A 18 28.12 26.17 -11.81
C VAL A 18 27.58 25.35 -10.63
N VAL A 19 28.00 25.73 -9.42
CA VAL A 19 27.38 25.30 -8.15
C VAL A 19 25.97 25.91 -8.06
N PRO A 20 24.92 25.16 -7.68
CA PRO A 20 23.58 25.72 -7.49
C PRO A 20 23.55 26.81 -6.41
N ASP A 21 22.81 27.89 -6.63
CA ASP A 21 22.72 29.05 -5.70
C ASP A 21 22.22 28.71 -4.28
N HIS A 22 21.61 27.54 -4.08
CA HIS A 22 21.09 27.09 -2.79
C HIS A 22 21.99 26.03 -2.11
N TRP A 23 23.20 25.80 -2.61
CA TRP A 23 24.13 24.84 -2.03
C TRP A 23 24.88 25.44 -0.84
N ASP A 24 24.77 24.80 0.33
CA ASP A 24 25.51 25.22 1.52
C ASP A 24 26.68 24.26 1.78
N GLU A 25 27.92 24.73 1.67
CA GLU A 25 29.10 23.88 1.89
C GLU A 25 29.25 23.38 3.34
N GLU A 26 28.61 24.04 4.31
CA GLU A 26 28.65 23.66 5.73
C GLU A 26 27.64 22.54 6.06
N GLU A 27 26.44 22.58 5.46
CA GLU A 27 25.40 21.54 5.64
C GLU A 27 25.49 20.40 4.60
N ASP A 28 25.80 20.70 3.32
CA ASP A 28 25.79 19.75 2.20
C ASP A 28 27.20 19.23 1.78
N GLY A 29 28.27 19.89 2.27
CA GLY A 29 29.68 19.54 1.97
C GLY A 29 30.21 20.07 0.63
N ILE A 30 31.50 19.83 0.33
CA ILE A 30 32.17 20.34 -0.89
C ILE A 30 31.49 19.79 -2.16
N TRP A 31 30.90 20.68 -2.96
CA TRP A 31 30.24 20.32 -4.20
C TRP A 31 31.22 19.66 -5.18
N ARG A 32 30.79 18.54 -5.79
CA ARG A 32 31.58 17.81 -6.80
C ARG A 32 30.82 17.77 -8.12
N PRO A 33 31.46 18.14 -9.25
CA PRO A 33 30.78 18.17 -10.53
C PRO A 33 30.30 16.77 -10.95
N PRO A 34 29.16 16.69 -11.66
CA PRO A 34 28.65 15.42 -12.17
C PRO A 34 29.64 14.81 -13.16
N LYS A 35 29.92 13.50 -13.00
CA LYS A 35 30.83 12.78 -13.89
C LYS A 35 30.10 12.39 -15.18
N VAL A 36 30.63 12.77 -16.33
CA VAL A 36 30.04 12.43 -17.64
C VAL A 36 30.61 11.11 -18.17
N PRO A 37 29.79 10.22 -18.75
CA PRO A 37 30.26 8.99 -19.37
C PRO A 37 31.31 9.27 -20.45
N ASN A 38 32.44 8.56 -20.40
CA ASN A 38 33.52 8.73 -21.37
C ASN A 38 33.18 8.01 -22.69
N PRO A 39 33.03 8.72 -23.82
CA PRO A 39 32.70 8.10 -25.10
C PRO A 39 33.79 7.14 -25.62
N ALA A 40 35.03 7.27 -25.17
CA ALA A 40 36.13 6.36 -25.52
C ALA A 40 36.15 5.07 -24.67
N TYR A 41 35.31 4.96 -23.64
CA TYR A 41 35.25 3.78 -22.79
C TYR A 41 34.43 2.65 -23.45
N LYS A 42 35.14 1.65 -23.99
CA LYS A 42 34.52 0.49 -24.67
C LYS A 42 34.08 -0.63 -23.71
N GLY A 43 33.99 -0.33 -22.41
CA GLY A 43 33.66 -1.31 -21.37
C GLY A 43 34.80 -2.28 -21.07
N PRO A 44 34.66 -3.09 -20.00
CA PRO A 44 35.62 -4.16 -19.70
C PRO A 44 35.62 -5.19 -20.84
N ARG A 45 36.81 -5.52 -21.37
CA ARG A 45 36.96 -6.54 -22.44
C ARG A 45 36.45 -7.89 -21.96
N LYS A 46 35.32 -8.37 -22.50
CA LYS A 46 34.77 -9.69 -22.18
C LYS A 46 35.48 -10.77 -23.01
N ARG A 47 36.12 -11.75 -22.36
CA ARG A 47 36.69 -12.93 -23.03
C ARG A 47 35.56 -13.83 -23.56
N LYS A 48 35.81 -14.55 -24.67
CA LYS A 48 34.87 -15.55 -25.20
C LYS A 48 34.72 -16.69 -24.18
N LYS A 49 33.48 -17.04 -23.82
CA LYS A 49 33.19 -18.19 -22.96
C LYS A 49 33.29 -19.47 -23.80
N VAL A 50 34.13 -20.41 -23.38
CA VAL A 50 34.24 -21.75 -24.01
C VAL A 50 33.49 -22.75 -23.12
N LYS A 51 32.74 -23.67 -23.73
CA LYS A 51 32.06 -24.75 -22.98
C LYS A 51 33.14 -25.64 -22.35
N ASN A 52 33.05 -25.89 -21.05
CA ASN A 52 33.99 -26.76 -20.35
C ASN A 52 33.69 -28.23 -20.72
N PRO A 53 34.59 -28.95 -21.42
CA PRO A 53 34.39 -30.35 -21.75
C PRO A 53 34.34 -31.26 -20.50
N ASN A 54 34.90 -30.81 -19.37
CA ASN A 54 34.87 -31.55 -18.10
C ASN A 54 33.63 -31.23 -17.24
N TYR A 55 32.62 -30.54 -17.78
CA TYR A 55 31.41 -30.22 -17.02
C TYR A 55 30.52 -31.46 -16.86
N LYS A 56 30.46 -31.98 -15.63
CA LYS A 56 29.67 -33.18 -15.27
C LYS A 56 28.17 -32.91 -15.04
N GLY A 57 27.66 -31.77 -15.54
CA GLY A 57 26.31 -31.31 -15.25
C GLY A 57 26.19 -30.54 -13.93
N LYS A 58 24.98 -30.09 -13.62
CA LYS A 58 24.69 -29.48 -12.32
C LYS A 58 24.75 -30.57 -11.26
N TRP A 59 25.60 -30.38 -10.24
CA TRP A 59 25.63 -31.28 -9.09
C TRP A 59 24.23 -31.39 -8.48
N LYS A 60 23.85 -32.62 -8.09
CA LYS A 60 22.61 -32.92 -7.38
C LYS A 60 22.96 -33.79 -6.17
N THR A 61 22.32 -33.53 -5.04
CA THR A 61 22.43 -34.36 -3.84
C THR A 61 21.82 -35.74 -4.12
N PRO A 62 22.48 -36.84 -3.74
CA PRO A 62 21.85 -38.15 -3.79
C PRO A 62 20.68 -38.20 -2.80
N TRP A 63 19.62 -38.89 -3.20
CA TRP A 63 18.54 -39.22 -2.28
C TRP A 63 19.04 -40.34 -1.37
N ILE A 64 18.99 -40.11 -0.06
CA ILE A 64 19.35 -41.07 0.99
C ILE A 64 18.06 -41.31 1.76
N ASP A 65 17.69 -42.57 1.96
CA ASP A 65 16.48 -42.92 2.70
C ASP A 65 16.60 -42.46 4.16
N ASN A 66 15.53 -41.85 4.68
CA ASN A 66 15.50 -41.37 6.06
C ASN A 66 15.21 -42.53 7.02
N PRO A 67 16.15 -42.93 7.89
CA PRO A 67 15.92 -44.01 8.85
C PRO A 67 14.90 -43.64 9.94
N GLU A 68 14.57 -42.36 10.11
CA GLU A 68 13.56 -41.89 11.08
C GLU A 68 12.13 -41.80 10.48
N PHE A 69 11.95 -42.21 9.23
CA PHE A 69 10.62 -42.23 8.63
C PHE A 69 9.77 -43.37 9.21
N GLU A 70 8.63 -43.02 9.79
CA GLU A 70 7.61 -43.95 10.26
C GLU A 70 6.28 -43.61 9.58
N ASP A 71 5.59 -44.63 9.08
CA ASP A 71 4.25 -44.51 8.52
C ASP A 71 3.23 -44.70 9.65
N ASP A 72 2.49 -43.64 9.99
CA ASP A 72 1.51 -43.63 11.08
C ASP A 72 0.09 -43.84 10.53
N PRO A 73 -0.51 -45.04 10.72
CA PRO A 73 -1.87 -45.32 10.25
C PRO A 73 -2.95 -44.56 11.05
N ASP A 74 -2.63 -44.07 12.25
CA ASP A 74 -3.56 -43.41 13.16
C ASP A 74 -3.50 -41.88 13.08
N LEU A 75 -2.87 -41.33 12.03
CA LEU A 75 -2.68 -39.89 11.83
C LEU A 75 -3.99 -39.07 11.91
N TYR A 76 -5.13 -39.67 11.54
CA TYR A 76 -6.45 -39.03 11.59
C TYR A 76 -7.26 -39.33 12.85
N VAL A 77 -6.75 -40.17 13.75
CA VAL A 77 -7.40 -40.50 15.02
C VAL A 77 -7.08 -39.41 16.03
N LEU A 78 -8.00 -38.46 16.14
CA LEU A 78 -7.88 -37.36 17.10
C LEU A 78 -8.25 -37.84 18.51
N ARG A 79 -7.55 -37.30 19.52
CA ARG A 79 -7.98 -37.42 20.92
C ARG A 79 -9.37 -36.78 21.09
N PRO A 80 -10.20 -37.25 22.04
CA PRO A 80 -11.54 -36.72 22.26
C PRO A 80 -11.58 -35.18 22.36
N THR A 81 -12.15 -34.54 21.35
CA THR A 81 -12.21 -33.08 21.21
C THR A 81 -13.38 -32.51 22.01
N LYS A 82 -13.11 -31.54 22.89
CA LYS A 82 -14.14 -30.97 23.80
C LYS A 82 -14.59 -29.56 23.44
N TYR A 83 -13.75 -28.81 22.72
CA TYR A 83 -13.95 -27.39 22.48
C TYR A 83 -13.76 -27.08 21.00
N VAL A 84 -14.50 -26.09 20.53
CA VAL A 84 -14.36 -25.49 19.20
C VAL A 84 -13.93 -24.05 19.41
N GLY A 85 -12.82 -23.65 18.78
CA GLY A 85 -12.29 -22.29 18.86
C GLY A 85 -12.13 -21.71 17.46
N ILE A 86 -12.55 -20.46 17.27
CA ILE A 86 -12.29 -19.68 16.06
C ILE A 86 -11.24 -18.63 16.43
N GLU A 87 -10.00 -18.86 15.99
CA GLU A 87 -8.89 -17.92 16.16
C GLU A 87 -8.47 -17.44 14.77
N ILE A 88 -8.62 -16.14 14.54
CA ILE A 88 -8.30 -15.50 13.26
C ILE A 88 -7.77 -14.09 13.48
N TRP A 89 -6.85 -13.67 12.61
CA TRP A 89 -6.43 -12.28 12.49
C TRP A 89 -7.28 -11.56 11.43
N GLN A 90 -7.89 -10.42 11.77
CA GLN A 90 -8.65 -9.58 10.83
C GLN A 90 -8.15 -8.14 10.78
N VAL A 91 -7.93 -7.63 9.56
CA VAL A 91 -7.62 -6.21 9.30
C VAL A 91 -8.89 -5.36 9.21
N LYS A 92 -9.98 -5.92 8.69
CA LYS A 92 -11.31 -5.29 8.64
C LYS A 92 -12.34 -6.27 9.19
N ALA A 93 -13.17 -5.80 10.12
CA ALA A 93 -14.28 -6.57 10.66
C ALA A 93 -15.41 -6.75 9.62
N GLY A 94 -16.18 -7.83 9.76
CA GLY A 94 -17.37 -8.07 8.92
C GLY A 94 -17.64 -9.54 8.57
N SER A 95 -16.75 -10.46 8.92
CA SER A 95 -17.02 -11.90 8.76
C SER A 95 -18.03 -12.38 9.79
N VAL A 96 -18.98 -13.19 9.35
CA VAL A 96 -19.97 -13.88 10.20
C VAL A 96 -19.74 -15.38 10.03
N PHE A 97 -19.62 -16.09 11.14
CA PHE A 97 -19.54 -17.55 11.17
C PHE A 97 -20.81 -18.08 11.81
N ASP A 98 -21.48 -19.00 11.12
CA ASP A 98 -22.70 -19.66 11.59
C ASP A 98 -22.74 -21.11 11.07
N ASN A 99 -23.66 -21.92 11.60
CA ASN A 99 -23.91 -23.30 11.17
C ASN A 99 -22.69 -24.23 11.27
N ILE A 100 -21.97 -24.17 12.40
CA ILE A 100 -20.83 -25.05 12.66
C ILE A 100 -21.34 -26.47 12.97
N LEU A 101 -21.22 -27.37 12.00
CA LEU A 101 -21.58 -28.78 12.12
C LEU A 101 -20.33 -29.65 12.34
N ILE A 102 -20.37 -30.52 13.35
CA ILE A 102 -19.37 -31.56 13.60
C ILE A 102 -20.09 -32.90 13.63
N CYS A 103 -19.80 -33.77 12.67
CA CYS A 103 -20.40 -35.11 12.57
C CYS A 103 -19.41 -36.12 11.99
N ASP A 104 -19.71 -37.40 12.20
CA ASP A 104 -18.99 -38.57 11.69
C ASP A 104 -19.60 -39.14 10.41
N ASP A 105 -20.85 -38.79 10.10
CA ASP A 105 -21.57 -39.25 8.92
C ASP A 105 -21.50 -38.22 7.75
N PRO A 106 -20.94 -38.61 6.59
CA PRO A 106 -20.79 -37.71 5.44
C PRO A 106 -22.09 -37.46 4.67
N ASP A 107 -23.08 -38.35 4.75
CA ASP A 107 -24.36 -38.20 4.04
C ASP A 107 -25.33 -37.32 4.83
N TYR A 108 -25.29 -37.38 6.15
CA TYR A 108 -25.96 -36.42 7.03
C TYR A 108 -25.42 -35.01 6.84
N ALA A 109 -24.08 -34.84 6.78
CA ALA A 109 -23.47 -33.55 6.53
C ALA A 109 -23.98 -32.89 5.24
N LYS A 110 -24.10 -33.67 4.15
CA LYS A 110 -24.61 -33.18 2.86
C LYS A 110 -26.05 -32.68 2.96
N LYS A 111 -26.92 -33.43 3.65
CA LYS A 111 -28.33 -33.03 3.81
C LYS A 111 -28.47 -31.70 4.55
N VAL A 112 -27.72 -31.54 5.65
CA VAL A 112 -27.73 -30.28 6.41
C VAL A 112 -27.19 -29.12 5.56
N ILE A 113 -26.13 -29.35 4.78
CA ILE A 113 -25.61 -28.36 3.84
C ILE A 113 -26.67 -27.96 2.81
N GLU A 114 -27.38 -28.93 2.21
CA GLU A 114 -28.44 -28.67 1.22
C GLU A 114 -29.57 -27.82 1.82
N GLU A 115 -30.04 -28.16 3.03
CA GLU A 115 -31.08 -27.39 3.74
C GLU A 115 -30.65 -25.95 4.02
N VAL A 116 -29.43 -25.75 4.54
CA VAL A 116 -28.91 -24.41 4.87
C VAL A 116 -28.65 -23.58 3.62
N PHE A 117 -28.15 -24.19 2.54
CA PHE A 117 -27.76 -23.47 1.33
C PHE A 117 -28.95 -22.87 0.56
N VAL A 118 -30.15 -23.44 0.68
CA VAL A 118 -31.36 -22.91 0.04
C VAL A 118 -31.68 -21.49 0.52
N HIS A 119 -31.42 -21.17 1.79
CA HIS A 119 -31.72 -19.85 2.35
C HIS A 119 -30.63 -18.80 2.08
N ARG A 120 -29.42 -19.24 1.72
CA ARG A 120 -28.24 -18.38 1.57
C ARG A 120 -28.40 -17.27 0.52
N GLU A 121 -29.08 -17.55 -0.59
CA GLU A 121 -29.25 -16.54 -1.65
C GLU A 121 -30.18 -15.41 -1.19
N ALA A 122 -31.30 -15.75 -0.55
CA ALA A 122 -32.22 -14.77 0.02
C ALA A 122 -31.55 -13.93 1.13
N GLU A 123 -30.77 -14.57 2.01
CA GLU A 123 -30.02 -13.88 3.06
C GLU A 123 -28.96 -12.92 2.49
N LYS A 124 -28.26 -13.34 1.44
CA LYS A 124 -27.26 -12.51 0.76
C LYS A 124 -27.89 -11.26 0.15
N GLU A 125 -29.02 -11.41 -0.55
CA GLU A 125 -29.73 -10.29 -1.15
C GLU A 125 -30.22 -9.30 -0.08
N ALA A 126 -30.83 -9.80 1.00
CA ALA A 126 -31.27 -8.97 2.12
C ALA A 126 -30.10 -8.23 2.80
N PHE A 127 -28.95 -8.88 2.95
CA PHE A 127 -27.75 -8.27 3.52
C PHE A 127 -27.15 -7.19 2.61
N GLU A 128 -27.09 -7.42 1.30
CA GLU A 128 -26.63 -6.43 0.34
C GLU A 128 -27.57 -5.22 0.25
N GLU A 129 -28.88 -5.43 0.32
CA GLU A 129 -29.87 -4.35 0.35
C GLU A 129 -29.75 -3.52 1.63
N ALA A 130 -29.70 -4.16 2.80
CA ALA A 130 -29.45 -3.47 4.07
C ALA A 130 -28.11 -2.70 4.06
N GLY A 131 -27.08 -3.26 3.43
CA GLY A 131 -25.79 -2.61 3.23
C GLY A 131 -25.87 -1.35 2.37
N LYS A 132 -26.63 -1.40 1.27
CA LYS A 132 -26.88 -0.24 0.40
C LYS A 132 -27.66 0.86 1.12
N VAL A 133 -28.69 0.48 1.89
CA VAL A 133 -29.51 1.43 2.68
C VAL A 133 -28.64 2.13 3.73
N ARG A 134 -27.82 1.38 4.48
CA ARG A 134 -26.90 1.97 5.47
C ARG A 134 -25.93 2.94 4.82
N LYS A 135 -25.31 2.54 3.71
CA LYS A 135 -24.35 3.39 2.98
C LYS A 135 -25.02 4.64 2.42
N ALA A 136 -26.21 4.54 1.85
CA ALA A 136 -26.97 5.69 1.35
C ALA A 136 -27.31 6.68 2.48
N ARG A 137 -27.71 6.17 3.65
CA ARG A 137 -27.97 7.01 4.84
C ARG A 137 -26.71 7.73 5.34
N GLU A 138 -25.58 7.03 5.41
CA GLU A 138 -24.29 7.63 5.79
C GLU A 138 -23.84 8.70 4.78
N GLU A 139 -24.00 8.44 3.48
CA GLU A 139 -23.68 9.41 2.43
C GLU A 139 -24.58 10.65 2.49
N GLU A 140 -25.89 10.48 2.70
CA GLU A 140 -26.84 11.58 2.86
C GLU A 140 -26.51 12.43 4.09
N GLU A 141 -26.21 11.80 5.23
CA GLU A 141 -25.80 12.50 6.44
C GLU A 141 -24.48 13.27 6.23
N SER A 142 -23.52 12.66 5.53
CA SER A 142 -22.27 13.32 5.17
C SER A 142 -22.47 14.51 4.23
N GLN A 143 -23.40 14.42 3.27
CA GLN A 143 -23.73 15.52 2.36
C GLN A 143 -24.41 16.66 3.12
N ARG A 144 -25.39 16.36 3.98
CA ARG A 144 -26.05 17.37 4.84
C ARG A 144 -25.03 18.10 5.72
N ALA A 145 -24.09 17.37 6.33
CA ALA A 145 -23.02 17.97 7.13
C ALA A 145 -22.10 18.89 6.30
N ARG A 146 -21.78 18.53 5.05
CA ARG A 146 -21.01 19.37 4.12
C ARG A 146 -21.76 20.63 3.73
N GLU A 147 -23.02 20.51 3.34
CA GLU A 147 -23.87 21.65 2.95
C GLU A 147 -24.09 22.63 4.10
N GLU A 148 -24.32 22.13 5.31
CA GLU A 148 -24.42 22.98 6.50
C GLU A 148 -23.08 23.68 6.79
N GLY A 149 -21.96 22.96 6.66
CA GLY A 149 -20.62 23.53 6.78
C GLY A 149 -20.37 24.67 5.79
N ASP A 150 -20.77 24.50 4.53
CA ASP A 150 -20.62 25.52 3.49
C ASP A 150 -21.57 26.71 3.68
N LYS A 151 -22.79 26.48 4.17
CA LYS A 151 -23.70 27.57 4.56
C LYS A 151 -23.10 28.39 5.70
N ARG A 152 -22.59 27.73 6.76
CA ARG A 152 -21.88 28.40 7.87
C ARG A 152 -20.62 29.15 7.42
N ARG A 153 -19.91 28.68 6.40
CA ARG A 153 -18.78 29.41 5.77
C ARG A 153 -19.28 30.67 5.06
N ARG A 154 -20.26 30.55 4.18
CA ARG A 154 -20.86 31.68 3.43
C ARG A 154 -21.45 32.75 4.34
N ASP A 155 -22.13 32.36 5.41
CA ASP A 155 -22.70 33.30 6.38
C ASP A 155 -21.61 34.07 7.13
N ARG A 156 -20.50 33.40 7.51
CA ARG A 156 -19.33 34.06 8.10
C ARG A 156 -18.64 35.02 7.12
N ASP A 157 -18.50 34.64 5.85
CA ASP A 157 -17.89 35.50 4.83
C ASP A 157 -18.76 36.73 4.53
N ARG A 158 -20.10 36.55 4.49
CA ARG A 158 -21.05 37.65 4.35
C ARG A 158 -21.01 38.60 5.54
N ASP A 159 -20.95 38.08 6.77
CA ASP A 159 -20.84 38.91 7.97
C ASP A 159 -19.50 39.68 7.99
N ARG A 160 -18.39 39.03 7.61
CA ARG A 160 -17.08 39.68 7.46
C ARG A 160 -17.14 40.79 6.41
N HIS A 161 -17.73 40.54 5.25
CA HIS A 161 -17.84 41.55 4.20
C HIS A 161 -18.69 42.74 4.63
N LYS A 162 -19.82 42.51 5.33
CA LYS A 162 -20.64 43.59 5.90
C LYS A 162 -19.88 44.42 6.92
N ARG A 163 -19.10 43.79 7.80
CA ARG A 163 -18.25 44.49 8.77
C ARG A 163 -17.21 45.36 8.07
N VAL A 164 -16.49 44.82 7.08
CA VAL A 164 -15.49 45.57 6.31
C VAL A 164 -16.13 46.72 5.53
N SER A 165 -17.28 46.52 4.89
CA SER A 165 -17.97 47.60 4.17
C SER A 165 -18.47 48.69 5.12
N PHE A 166 -18.96 48.33 6.30
CA PHE A 166 -19.38 49.29 7.31
C PHE A 166 -18.19 50.09 7.85
N SER A 167 -17.05 49.44 8.08
CA SER A 167 -15.79 50.11 8.44
C SER A 167 -15.33 51.10 7.35
N HIS A 168 -15.32 50.68 6.08
CA HIS A 168 -14.91 51.55 4.97
C HIS A 168 -15.84 52.75 4.76
N VAL A 169 -17.16 52.56 4.90
CA VAL A 169 -18.13 53.67 4.81
C VAL A 169 -17.91 54.66 5.96
N PHE A 170 -17.70 54.16 7.18
CA PHE A 170 -17.35 55.03 8.31
C PHE A 170 -16.04 55.79 8.11
N GLU A 171 -15.04 55.15 7.49
CA GLU A 171 -13.71 55.76 7.25
C GLU A 171 -13.74 56.79 6.11
N LEU A 172 -14.54 56.57 5.06
CA LEU A 172 -14.77 57.53 3.97
C LEU A 172 -15.63 58.73 4.41
N ASP A 173 -16.67 58.50 5.21
CA ASP A 173 -17.51 59.59 5.74
C ASP A 173 -16.72 60.49 6.72
N MET A 174 -15.74 59.92 7.44
CA MET A 174 -14.87 60.70 8.33
C MET A 174 -13.81 61.52 7.57
N LEU A 175 -13.38 61.07 6.38
CA LEU A 175 -12.43 61.78 5.52
C LEU A 175 -13.07 62.91 4.70
N CYS A 176 -14.36 62.83 4.38
CA CYS A 176 -15.10 63.92 3.71
C CYS A 176 -15.62 65.03 4.65
N ALA A 177 -15.52 64.85 5.98
CA ALA A 177 -16.04 65.80 6.98
C ALA A 177 -15.03 66.85 7.49
N PHE A 178 -13.83 66.93 6.91
CA PHE A 178 -12.87 68.01 7.18
C PHE A 178 -12.78 68.98 5.98
N PRO A 179 -13.51 70.11 6.01
CA PRO A 179 -13.31 71.17 5.04
C PRO A 179 -11.99 71.91 5.33
N PHE A 180 -11.17 72.10 4.28
CA PHE A 180 -10.13 73.13 4.21
C PHE A 180 -10.79 74.51 4.02
#